data_AF-A0A7G8X9I6-F1
#
_entry.id   AF-A0A7G8X9I6-F1
#
_cell.length_a   1.000
_cell.length_b   1.000
_cell.length_c   1.000
_cell.angle_alpha   90.00
_cell.angle_beta   90.00
_cell.angle_gamma   90.00
#
_symmetry.space_group_name_H-M   'P 1'
#
loop_
_entity.id
_entity.type
_entity.pdbx_description
1 polymer ?
#
loop_
_entity_poly.entity_id
_entity_poly.type
_entity_poly.pdbx_seq_one_letter_code
_entity_poly.pdbx_strand_id
1 'polypeptide(L)'
;MSTENVKIVELNAENWYACCELEVSKEQQEYIEPNAISIAQSKFELTLKPYAIYAEERVVGFLMYNSVQEELDGYWVYRIMVDKQFQGKGIGKAATKLMISEMAISLNAIKIVVGYHPNNLGAHNLYSSLGFIDDGDRFGKEMAVIKYIIE
;
A
#
# COMPACT_ATOMS: atom_id res chain seq x y z
N MET A 1 14.47 -9.82 12.15
CA MET A 1 13.34 -9.00 12.62
C MET A 1 12.11 -9.88 12.53
N SER A 2 11.41 -10.10 13.65
CA SER A 2 10.15 -10.84 13.63
C SER A 2 9.09 -10.00 12.91
N THR A 3 8.26 -10.62 12.08
CA THR A 3 7.11 -9.94 11.46
C THR A 3 5.95 -9.74 12.44
N GLU A 4 6.06 -10.27 13.66
CA GLU A 4 5.06 -10.20 14.73
C GLU A 4 4.87 -8.78 15.31
N ASN A 5 5.76 -7.84 15.01
CA ASN A 5 5.69 -6.44 15.49
C ASN A 5 5.42 -5.43 14.37
N VAL A 6 4.80 -5.86 13.26
CA VAL A 6 4.36 -4.93 12.22
C VAL A 6 2.99 -4.37 12.60
N LYS A 7 2.84 -3.04 12.57
CA LYS A 7 1.56 -2.34 12.76
C LYS A 7 1.40 -1.26 11.70
N ILE A 8 0.15 -0.92 11.37
CA ILE A 8 -0.16 0.25 10.55
C ILE A 8 -0.84 1.28 11.44
N VAL A 9 -0.48 2.55 11.28
CA VAL A 9 -1.03 3.66 12.06
C VAL A 9 -1.40 4.78 11.11
N GLU A 10 -2.59 5.35 11.26
CA GLU A 10 -3.01 6.47 10.43
C GLU A 10 -1.98 7.60 10.50
N LEU A 11 -1.73 8.24 9.35
CA LEU A 11 -0.78 9.31 9.26
C LEU A 11 -1.21 10.49 10.16
N ASN A 12 -0.30 10.98 10.99
CA ASN A 12 -0.56 12.03 11.97
C ASN A 12 0.65 12.94 12.16
N ALA A 13 0.54 13.91 13.08
CA ALA A 13 1.57 14.90 13.35
C ALA A 13 2.91 14.31 13.82
N GLU A 14 2.90 13.10 14.40
CA GLU A 14 4.09 12.45 14.98
C GLU A 14 4.84 11.60 13.95
N ASN A 15 4.15 11.07 12.93
CA ASN A 15 4.73 10.07 12.02
C ASN A 15 4.94 10.55 10.57
N TRP A 16 4.30 11.66 10.16
CA TRP A 16 4.30 12.06 8.75
C TRP A 16 5.69 12.38 8.22
N TYR A 17 6.53 13.03 9.03
CA TYR A 17 7.86 13.45 8.59
C TYR A 17 8.77 12.25 8.37
N ALA A 18 8.72 11.27 9.27
CA ALA A 18 9.45 10.01 9.11
C ALA A 18 9.04 9.27 7.83
N CYS A 19 7.75 9.32 7.44
CA CYS A 19 7.30 8.77 6.16
C CYS A 19 7.93 9.50 4.95
N CYS A 20 8.16 10.81 5.02
CA CYS A 20 8.80 11.58 3.97
C CYS A 20 10.29 11.24 3.78
N GLU A 21 10.97 10.79 4.85
CA GLU A 21 12.40 10.44 4.83
C GLU A 21 12.68 9.00 4.36
N LEU A 22 11.65 8.18 4.17
CA LEU A 22 11.80 6.79 3.70
C LEU A 22 12.35 6.75 2.28
N GLU A 23 13.32 5.87 2.03
CA GLU A 23 13.96 5.72 0.73
C GLU A 23 13.68 4.34 0.12
N VAL A 24 13.30 4.33 -1.16
CA VAL A 24 13.25 3.10 -1.98
C VAL A 24 14.53 2.94 -2.80
N SER A 25 14.73 1.77 -3.39
CA SER A 25 15.82 1.58 -4.36
C SER A 25 15.63 2.49 -5.57
N LYS A 26 16.71 2.85 -6.27
CA LYS A 26 16.63 3.68 -7.49
C LYS A 26 15.68 3.09 -8.54
N GLU A 27 15.66 1.77 -8.67
CA GLU A 27 14.79 1.05 -9.59
C GLU A 27 13.29 1.20 -9.23
N GLN A 28 12.98 1.35 -7.95
CA GLN A 28 11.61 1.57 -7.47
C GLN A 28 11.18 3.04 -7.54
N GLN A 29 12.13 3.98 -7.50
CA GLN A 29 11.83 5.41 -7.62
C GLN A 29 11.11 5.76 -8.93
N GLU A 30 11.36 5.01 -10.01
CA GLU A 30 10.70 5.23 -11.30
C GLU A 30 9.19 4.92 -11.29
N TYR A 31 8.72 4.18 -10.30
CA TYR A 31 7.33 3.68 -10.26
C TYR A 31 6.53 4.21 -9.05
N ILE A 32 7.14 5.00 -8.16
CA ILE A 32 6.51 5.43 -6.92
C ILE A 32 6.69 6.94 -6.76
N GLU A 33 5.58 7.64 -6.61
CA GLU A 33 5.57 9.05 -6.22
C GLU A 33 6.18 9.25 -4.84
N PRO A 34 6.97 10.32 -4.60
CA PRO A 34 7.49 10.61 -3.27
C PRO A 34 6.37 10.65 -2.21
N ASN A 35 6.63 10.10 -1.03
CA ASN A 35 5.63 10.05 0.05
C ASN A 35 5.13 11.45 0.41
N ALA A 36 5.98 12.48 0.37
CA ALA A 36 5.58 13.87 0.60
C ALA A 36 4.49 14.35 -0.38
N ILE A 37 4.58 13.96 -1.65
CA ILE A 37 3.57 14.29 -2.68
C ILE A 37 2.27 13.52 -2.41
N SER A 38 2.37 12.23 -2.09
CA SER A 38 1.20 11.40 -1.75
C SER A 38 0.47 11.95 -0.50
N ILE A 39 1.22 12.40 0.51
CA ILE A 39 0.66 13.05 1.70
C ILE A 39 -0.02 14.37 1.34
N ALA A 40 0.59 15.20 0.51
CA ALA A 40 -0.02 16.44 0.05
C ALA A 40 -1.31 16.17 -0.73
N GLN A 41 -1.32 15.18 -1.64
CA GLN A 41 -2.50 14.75 -2.38
C GLN A 41 -3.66 14.41 -1.44
N SER A 42 -3.40 13.66 -0.36
CA SER A 42 -4.43 13.28 0.62
C SER A 42 -5.11 14.48 1.32
N LYS A 43 -4.51 15.67 1.28
CA LYS A 43 -5.11 16.90 1.84
C LYS A 43 -6.07 17.60 0.88
N PHE A 44 -6.01 17.27 -0.40
CA PHE A 44 -6.94 17.76 -1.42
C PHE A 44 -7.97 16.68 -1.80
N GLU A 45 -7.59 15.42 -1.72
CA GLU A 45 -8.43 14.24 -1.99
C GLU A 45 -8.71 13.51 -0.67
N LEU A 46 -9.74 13.95 0.05
CA LEU A 46 -10.02 13.55 1.45
C LEU A 46 -10.42 12.08 1.64
N THR A 47 -10.73 11.39 0.54
CA THR A 47 -11.03 9.96 0.52
C THR A 47 -9.75 9.12 0.53
N LEU A 48 -8.59 9.69 0.18
CA LEU A 48 -7.30 9.01 0.34
C LEU A 48 -6.90 8.93 1.81
N LYS A 49 -6.61 7.72 2.28
CA LYS A 49 -6.25 7.40 3.66
C LYS A 49 -4.79 6.95 3.74
N PRO A 50 -3.85 7.85 4.10
CA PRO A 50 -2.45 7.50 4.29
C PRO A 50 -2.21 6.86 5.68
N TYR A 51 -1.34 5.85 5.71
CA TYR A 51 -0.89 5.18 6.92
C TYR A 51 0.63 5.03 6.92
N ALA A 52 1.23 5.16 8.10
CA ALA A 52 2.60 4.77 8.36
C ALA A 52 2.66 3.27 8.67
N ILE A 53 3.65 2.57 8.10
CA ILE A 53 3.96 1.18 8.44
C ILE A 53 5.08 1.21 9.48
N TYR A 54 4.82 0.59 10.63
CA TYR A 54 5.79 0.42 11.70
C TYR A 54 6.30 -1.01 11.74
N ALA A 55 7.59 -1.17 12.05
CA ALA A 55 8.13 -2.40 12.58
C ALA A 55 8.78 -2.07 13.93
N GLU A 56 8.31 -2.73 14.99
CA GLU A 56 8.57 -2.31 16.38
C GLU A 56 8.09 -0.87 16.58
N GLU A 57 8.95 0.05 17.03
CA GLU A 57 8.61 1.47 17.24
C GLU A 57 9.23 2.40 16.20
N ARG A 58 9.56 1.88 15.02
CA ARG A 58 10.12 2.67 13.91
C ARG A 58 9.19 2.68 12.72
N VAL A 59 9.00 3.86 12.12
CA VAL A 59 8.39 3.99 10.80
C VAL A 59 9.35 3.40 9.78
N VAL A 60 8.88 2.40 9.03
CA VAL A 60 9.67 1.65 8.04
C VAL A 60 8.99 1.59 6.68
N GLY A 61 7.81 2.18 6.54
CA GLY A 61 7.05 2.14 5.30
C GLY A 61 5.87 3.10 5.32
N PHE A 62 5.19 3.16 4.18
CA PHE A 62 4.04 4.00 3.93
C PHE A 62 3.04 3.22 3.07
N LEU A 63 1.76 3.39 3.33
CA LEU A 63 0.70 2.93 2.43
C LEU A 63 -0.41 3.96 2.34
N MET A 64 -1.17 3.90 1.26
CA MET A 64 -2.31 4.78 1.03
C MET A 64 -3.35 4.06 0.18
N TYR A 65 -4.60 4.11 0.61
CA TYR A 65 -5.74 3.56 -0.12
C TYR A 65 -6.87 4.58 -0.18
N ASN A 66 -7.82 4.38 -1.10
CA ASN A 66 -9.01 5.19 -1.19
C ASN A 66 -10.15 4.58 -0.36
N SER A 67 -10.84 5.42 0.42
CA SER A 67 -11.98 5.02 1.25
C SER A 67 -13.31 4.99 0.51
N VAL A 68 -13.31 5.21 -0.80
CA VAL A 68 -14.48 5.05 -1.68
C VAL A 68 -14.15 4.08 -2.80
N GLN A 69 -15.19 3.48 -3.39
CA GLN A 69 -15.05 2.63 -4.56
C GLN A 69 -14.79 3.48 -5.82
N GLU A 70 -13.95 2.95 -6.70
CA GLU A 70 -13.64 3.56 -8.01
C GLU A 70 -13.87 2.52 -9.12
N GLU A 71 -13.04 2.50 -10.16
CA GLU A 71 -13.13 1.51 -11.23
C GLU A 71 -13.09 0.07 -10.70
N LEU A 72 -13.72 -0.84 -11.45
CA LEU A 72 -13.89 -2.26 -11.09
C LEU A 72 -14.74 -2.49 -9.82
N ASP A 73 -15.49 -1.47 -9.37
CA ASP A 73 -16.35 -1.49 -8.18
C ASP A 73 -15.57 -1.86 -6.90
N GLY A 74 -14.31 -1.43 -6.82
CA GLY A 74 -13.39 -1.82 -5.76
C GLY A 74 -12.73 -0.65 -5.06
N TYR A 75 -12.21 -0.92 -3.86
CA TYR A 75 -11.41 0.05 -3.10
C TYR A 75 -9.94 -0.06 -3.52
N TRP A 76 -9.37 1.05 -3.97
CA TRP A 76 -8.05 1.06 -4.59
C TRP A 76 -6.93 1.33 -3.59
N VAL A 77 -5.87 0.54 -3.69
CA VAL A 77 -4.61 0.78 -2.98
C VAL A 77 -3.67 1.52 -3.92
N TYR A 78 -3.38 2.76 -3.57
CA TYR A 78 -2.58 3.67 -4.40
C TYR A 78 -1.08 3.52 -4.11
N ARG A 79 -0.72 3.26 -2.84
CA ARG A 79 0.67 3.20 -2.39
C ARG A 79 0.86 2.05 -1.44
N ILE A 80 1.94 1.31 -1.63
CA ILE A 80 2.59 0.54 -0.58
C ILE A 80 4.10 0.61 -0.80
N MET A 81 4.82 0.93 0.25
CA MET A 81 6.25 1.14 0.17
C MET A 81 6.88 0.76 1.51
N VAL A 82 7.99 0.03 1.44
CA VAL A 82 8.82 -0.30 2.59
C VAL A 82 10.21 0.23 2.28
N ASP A 83 10.82 0.93 3.23
CA ASP A 83 12.16 1.47 3.11
C ASP A 83 13.16 0.36 2.76
N LYS A 84 14.08 0.67 1.85
CA LYS A 84 15.06 -0.27 1.29
C LYS A 84 15.85 -1.03 2.37
N GLN A 85 16.11 -0.43 3.53
CA GLN A 85 16.86 -1.04 4.63
C GLN A 85 16.04 -2.13 5.36
N PHE A 86 14.73 -2.16 5.13
CA PHE A 86 13.76 -3.05 5.76
C PHE A 86 13.09 -4.02 4.77
N GLN A 87 13.38 -3.90 3.47
CA GLN A 87 12.92 -4.85 2.45
C GLN A 87 13.51 -6.26 2.64
N GLY A 88 12.88 -7.25 2.01
CA GLY A 88 13.29 -8.67 2.10
C GLY A 88 12.97 -9.35 3.45
N LYS A 89 12.36 -8.64 4.41
CA LYS A 89 12.05 -9.14 5.75
C LYS A 89 10.58 -9.52 5.97
N GLY A 90 9.77 -9.58 4.90
CA GLY A 90 8.34 -9.89 4.96
C GLY A 90 7.43 -8.75 5.47
N ILE A 91 7.98 -7.57 5.76
CA ILE A 91 7.24 -6.41 6.30
C ILE A 91 6.13 -5.96 5.34
N GLY A 92 6.42 -5.84 4.04
CA GLY A 92 5.42 -5.46 3.05
C GLY A 92 4.22 -6.42 3.05
N LYS A 93 4.48 -7.72 3.11
CA LYS A 93 3.42 -8.75 3.19
C LYS A 93 2.59 -8.65 4.47
N ALA A 94 3.23 -8.41 5.61
CA ALA A 94 2.52 -8.20 6.88
C ALA A 94 1.65 -6.92 6.83
N ALA A 95 2.21 -5.81 6.34
CA ALA A 95 1.50 -4.54 6.19
C ALA A 95 0.31 -4.65 5.24
N THR A 96 0.44 -5.34 4.09
CA THR A 96 -0.68 -5.55 3.17
C THR A 96 -1.81 -6.34 3.82
N LYS A 97 -1.51 -7.36 4.63
CA LYS A 97 -2.54 -8.13 5.36
C LYS A 97 -3.28 -7.26 6.39
N LEU A 98 -2.54 -6.44 7.13
CA LEU A 98 -3.12 -5.49 8.08
C LEU A 98 -4.02 -4.48 7.36
N MET A 99 -3.56 -3.93 6.23
CA MET A 99 -4.34 -3.01 5.41
C MET A 99 -5.61 -3.66 4.86
N ILE A 100 -5.54 -4.88 4.34
CA ILE A 100 -6.73 -5.63 3.89
C ILE A 100 -7.73 -5.78 5.04
N SER A 101 -7.24 -6.11 6.24
CA SER A 101 -8.09 -6.27 7.43
C SER A 101 -8.73 -4.95 7.86
N GLU A 102 -7.96 -3.86 7.85
CA GLU A 102 -8.45 -2.51 8.14
C GLU A 102 -9.52 -2.07 7.15
N MET A 103 -9.30 -2.28 5.84
CA MET A 103 -10.28 -1.95 4.81
C MET A 103 -11.54 -2.81 4.92
N ALA A 104 -11.40 -4.10 5.26
CA ALA A 104 -12.54 -4.98 5.51
C ALA A 104 -13.39 -4.47 6.68
N ILE A 105 -12.76 -4.08 7.79
CA ILE A 105 -13.46 -3.65 9.01
C ILE A 105 -14.03 -2.23 8.88
N SER A 106 -13.23 -1.27 8.41
CA SER A 106 -13.61 0.14 8.40
C SER A 106 -14.51 0.54 7.23
N LEU A 107 -14.39 -0.16 6.09
CA LEU A 107 -15.12 0.16 4.86
C LEU A 107 -16.15 -0.92 4.46
N ASN A 108 -16.23 -2.03 5.20
CA ASN A 108 -16.93 -3.25 4.76
C ASN A 108 -16.48 -3.66 3.35
N ALA A 109 -15.18 -3.55 3.07
CA ALA A 109 -14.64 -3.82 1.74
C ALA A 109 -14.81 -5.30 1.36
N ILE A 110 -15.49 -5.57 0.25
CA ILE A 110 -15.61 -6.91 -0.34
C ILE A 110 -14.63 -7.12 -1.51
N LYS A 111 -14.12 -6.04 -2.08
CA LYS A 111 -13.24 -6.03 -3.26
C LYS A 111 -12.17 -4.95 -3.09
N ILE A 112 -10.91 -5.37 -3.11
CA ILE A 112 -9.73 -4.50 -3.08
C ILE A 112 -9.01 -4.60 -4.43
N VAL A 113 -8.65 -3.46 -4.98
CA VAL A 113 -7.93 -3.34 -6.25
C VAL A 113 -6.57 -2.72 -5.99
N VAL A 114 -5.55 -3.19 -6.70
CA VAL A 114 -4.22 -2.60 -6.64
C VAL A 114 -3.74 -2.36 -8.07
N GLY A 115 -3.40 -1.11 -8.37
CA GLY A 115 -2.66 -0.72 -9.57
C GLY A 115 -1.14 -0.79 -9.35
N TYR A 116 -0.40 -1.37 -10.30
CA TYR A 116 1.05 -1.24 -10.35
C TYR A 116 1.60 -1.43 -11.77
N HIS A 117 2.80 -0.91 -12.03
CA HIS A 117 3.47 -1.11 -13.31
C HIS A 117 3.82 -2.60 -13.54
N PRO A 118 3.52 -3.23 -14.69
CA PRO A 118 3.77 -4.65 -14.94
C PRO A 118 5.23 -5.11 -14.73
N ASN A 119 6.19 -4.22 -14.95
CA ASN A 119 7.63 -4.52 -14.72
C ASN A 119 8.03 -4.46 -13.23
N ASN A 120 7.15 -4.03 -12.33
CA ASN A 120 7.39 -4.07 -10.89
C ASN A 120 7.18 -5.50 -10.36
N LEU A 121 8.18 -6.36 -10.61
CA LEU A 121 8.15 -7.77 -10.21
C LEU A 121 8.01 -7.95 -8.69
N GLY A 122 8.50 -7.00 -7.90
CA GLY A 122 8.34 -7.00 -6.44
C GLY A 122 6.87 -6.89 -6.02
N ALA A 123 6.13 -5.94 -6.61
CA ALA A 123 4.69 -5.81 -6.42
C ALA A 123 3.95 -7.05 -6.92
N HIS A 124 4.27 -7.51 -8.13
CA HIS A 124 3.64 -8.71 -8.72
C HIS A 124 3.75 -9.93 -7.79
N ASN A 125 4.95 -10.24 -7.31
CA ASN A 125 5.19 -11.37 -6.42
C ASN A 125 4.49 -11.19 -5.06
N LEU A 126 4.48 -9.96 -4.52
CA LEU A 126 3.80 -9.65 -3.26
C LEU A 126 2.29 -9.95 -3.37
N TYR A 127 1.62 -9.33 -4.33
CA TYR A 127 0.16 -9.41 -4.48
C TYR A 127 -0.30 -10.80 -4.91
N SER A 128 0.41 -11.45 -5.84
CA SER A 128 0.15 -12.85 -6.20
C SER A 128 0.26 -13.78 -4.97
N SER A 129 1.28 -13.60 -4.12
CA SER A 129 1.45 -14.41 -2.89
C SER A 129 0.37 -14.17 -1.82
N LEU A 130 -0.46 -13.14 -1.99
CA LEU A 130 -1.58 -12.77 -1.13
C LEU A 130 -2.93 -13.11 -1.76
N GLY A 131 -2.94 -13.75 -2.93
CA GLY A 131 -4.14 -14.18 -3.63
C GLY A 131 -4.89 -13.04 -4.31
N PHE A 132 -4.19 -11.99 -4.73
CA PHE A 132 -4.71 -11.09 -5.76
C PHE A 132 -4.65 -11.78 -7.12
N ILE A 133 -5.65 -11.53 -7.96
CA ILE A 133 -5.85 -12.15 -9.26
C ILE A 133 -5.73 -11.07 -10.34
N ASP A 134 -5.00 -11.35 -11.42
CA ASP A 134 -4.95 -10.52 -12.63
C ASP A 134 -6.02 -11.01 -13.60
N ASP A 135 -7.12 -10.26 -13.72
CA ASP A 135 -8.22 -10.53 -14.66
C ASP A 135 -7.99 -9.86 -16.04
N GLY A 136 -6.82 -9.25 -16.26
CA GLY A 136 -6.44 -8.60 -17.51
C GLY A 136 -6.70 -7.09 -17.55
N ASP A 137 -7.13 -6.48 -16.44
CA ASP A 137 -7.45 -5.04 -16.36
C ASP A 137 -6.19 -4.17 -16.46
N ARG A 138 -6.25 -3.11 -17.28
CA ARG A 138 -5.14 -2.19 -17.56
C ARG A 138 -5.60 -0.74 -17.55
N PHE A 139 -4.85 0.12 -16.88
CA PHE A 139 -5.11 1.56 -16.76
C PHE A 139 -3.85 2.33 -17.15
N GLY A 140 -3.80 2.80 -18.39
CA GLY A 140 -2.60 3.42 -18.95
C GLY A 140 -1.42 2.44 -18.99
N LYS A 141 -0.39 2.69 -18.19
CA LYS A 141 0.81 1.83 -18.08
C LYS A 141 0.72 0.82 -16.94
N GLU A 142 -0.33 0.86 -16.15
CA GLU A 142 -0.49 0.01 -14.96
C GLU A 142 -1.39 -1.18 -15.26
N MET A 143 -1.11 -2.29 -14.59
CA MET A 143 -2.04 -3.40 -14.44
C MET A 143 -2.80 -3.28 -13.13
N ALA A 144 -4.04 -3.76 -13.11
CA ALA A 144 -4.85 -3.86 -11.92
C ALA A 144 -5.07 -5.33 -11.53
N VAL A 145 -4.89 -5.63 -10.25
CA VAL A 145 -5.18 -6.96 -9.68
C VAL A 145 -6.20 -6.84 -8.57
N ILE A 146 -7.04 -7.86 -8.45
CA ILE A 146 -8.21 -7.85 -7.57
C ILE A 146 -8.07 -8.89 -6.48
N LYS A 147 -8.45 -8.52 -5.26
CA LYS A 147 -8.70 -9.46 -4.17
C LYS A 147 -10.12 -9.33 -3.66
N TYR A 148 -10.85 -10.43 -3.69
CA TYR A 148 -12.13 -10.57 -3.03
C TYR A 148 -11.91 -10.93 -1.56
N ILE A 149 -12.57 -10.21 -0.67
CA ILE A 149 -12.61 -10.51 0.76
C ILE A 149 -13.85 -11.38 0.95
N ILE A 150 -13.63 -12.67 1.18
CA ILE A 150 -14.67 -13.65 1.45
C ILE A 150 -14.80 -13.73 2.99
N GLU A 151 -16.03 -13.58 3.50
CA GLU A 151 -16.36 -13.80 4.91
C GLU A 151 -16.03 -15.22 5.39
#